data_AF-A0A9D5AAI7-F1
#
_entry.id   AF-A0A9D5AAI7-F1
#
_cell.length_a   1.000
_cell.length_b   1.000
_cell.length_c   1.000
_cell.angle_alpha   90.00
_cell.angle_beta   90.00
_cell.angle_gamma   90.00
#
_symmetry.space_group_name_H-M   'P 1'
#
loop_
_entity.id
_entity.type
_entity.pdbx_description
1 polymer ?
#
loop_
_entity_poly.entity_id
_entity_poly.type
_entity_poly.pdbx_seq_one_letter_code
_entity_poly.pdbx_strand_id
1 'polypeptide(L)'
;MKYAEIISAEEWDNFVAKRRNEKFHLAEEKSDATSLPEHVLWKAARVGKDGAVVEAVQNVYDECETLSQTLPSTEVQDCRSVLSRVLNVPEYSGRVRGKGFGVTPSSFYKKPKTKNPTNKEVMETLAELKLLVVQITCCTNKELRLLRHHKSTSKE
;
A
#
# COMPACT_ATOMS: atom_id res chain seq x y z
N MET A 1 0.10 15.11 -35.01
CA MET A 1 -1.06 15.88 -34.50
C MET A 1 -0.61 16.61 -33.24
N LYS A 2 -0.44 17.93 -33.30
CA LYS A 2 -0.15 18.74 -32.10
C LYS A 2 -1.50 19.10 -31.49
N TYR A 3 -1.69 18.84 -30.20
CA TYR A 3 -2.93 19.09 -29.46
C TYR A 3 -3.42 20.56 -29.49
N ALA A 4 -2.62 21.48 -30.04
CA ALA A 4 -2.91 22.90 -30.17
C ALA A 4 -4.03 23.24 -31.18
N GLU A 5 -4.43 22.30 -32.03
CA GLU A 5 -5.49 22.54 -33.05
C GLU A 5 -6.89 22.08 -32.57
N ILE A 6 -6.99 21.48 -31.38
CA ILE A 6 -8.24 20.86 -30.90
C ILE A 6 -9.14 21.86 -30.16
N ILE A 7 -8.54 22.91 -29.60
CA ILE A 7 -9.24 23.92 -28.81
C ILE A 7 -8.65 25.28 -29.19
N SER A 8 -9.51 26.19 -29.63
CA SER A 8 -9.10 27.58 -29.88
C SER A 8 -8.68 28.27 -28.58
N ALA A 9 -7.83 29.29 -28.68
CA ALA A 9 -7.42 30.07 -27.51
C ALA A 9 -8.64 30.66 -26.76
N GLU A 10 -9.66 31.08 -27.49
CA GLU A 10 -10.90 31.62 -26.93
C GLU A 10 -11.72 30.56 -26.18
N GLU A 11 -11.80 29.32 -26.69
CA GLU A 11 -12.44 28.21 -25.98
C GLU A 11 -11.66 27.83 -24.72
N TRP A 12 -10.33 27.90 -24.76
CA TRP A 12 -9.48 27.67 -23.60
C TRP A 12 -9.67 28.75 -22.53
N ASP A 13 -9.69 30.02 -22.93
CA ASP A 13 -9.89 31.15 -22.01
C ASP A 13 -11.27 31.12 -21.38
N ASN A 14 -12.31 30.81 -22.16
CA ASN A 14 -13.67 30.60 -21.65
C ASN A 14 -13.74 29.43 -20.65
N PHE A 15 -13.04 28.33 -20.94
CA PHE A 15 -12.95 27.18 -20.04
C PHE A 15 -12.27 27.56 -18.71
N VAL A 16 -11.15 28.29 -18.76
CA VAL A 16 -10.42 28.76 -17.57
C VAL A 16 -11.24 29.76 -16.76
N ALA A 17 -11.87 30.75 -17.42
CA ALA A 17 -12.71 31.75 -16.77
C ALA A 17 -13.90 31.12 -16.04
N LYS A 18 -14.57 30.13 -16.68
CA LYS A 18 -15.70 29.41 -16.08
C LYS A 18 -15.31 28.66 -14.80
N ARG A 19 -14.07 28.17 -14.72
CA ARG A 19 -13.52 27.45 -13.56
C ARG A 19 -12.89 28.36 -12.50
N ARG A 20 -12.59 29.62 -12.81
CA ARG A 20 -12.18 30.65 -11.83
C ARG A 20 -13.36 31.32 -11.10
N ASN A 21 -14.59 30.82 -11.26
CA ASN A 21 -15.74 31.32 -10.49
C ASN A 21 -15.69 30.86 -9.03
N GLU A 22 -16.22 31.68 -8.11
CA GLU A 22 -16.27 31.43 -6.64
C GLU A 22 -16.78 30.03 -6.25
N LYS A 23 -17.68 29.46 -7.07
CA LYS A 23 -18.23 28.11 -6.87
C LYS A 23 -17.15 27.01 -6.89
N PHE A 24 -16.02 27.25 -7.56
CA PHE A 24 -14.84 26.39 -7.53
C PHE A 24 -13.82 26.82 -6.46
N HIS A 25 -13.75 28.12 -6.10
CA HIS A 25 -12.87 28.60 -5.01
C HIS A 25 -13.26 28.07 -3.62
N LEU A 26 -14.52 27.67 -3.42
CA LEU A 26 -14.96 26.97 -2.19
C LEU A 26 -14.28 25.61 -1.95
N ALA A 27 -13.57 25.05 -2.94
CA ALA A 27 -12.72 23.87 -2.77
C ALA A 27 -11.25 24.22 -2.45
N GLU A 28 -10.85 25.48 -2.62
CA GLU A 28 -9.45 25.92 -2.50
C GLU A 28 -9.19 26.66 -1.17
N GLU A 29 -10.18 27.38 -0.62
CA GLU A 29 -9.99 28.22 0.59
C GLU A 29 -10.41 27.58 1.93
N LYS A 30 -10.81 26.30 1.94
CA LYS A 30 -11.07 25.56 3.20
C LYS A 30 -10.40 24.20 3.24
N SER A 31 -9.09 24.20 3.12
CA SER A 31 -8.21 23.43 4.01
C SER A 31 -6.79 23.65 3.52
N ASP A 32 -5.87 23.77 4.46
CA ASP A 32 -4.50 23.40 4.19
C ASP A 32 -4.56 21.94 3.69
N ALA A 33 -4.55 21.75 2.37
CA ALA A 33 -4.87 20.49 1.68
C ALA A 33 -3.70 19.49 1.81
N THR A 34 -3.31 19.26 3.06
CA THR A 34 -2.35 18.28 3.51
C THR A 34 -3.00 16.90 3.34
N SER A 35 -2.93 16.41 2.10
CA SER A 35 -2.96 15.01 1.70
C SER A 35 -3.80 14.08 2.58
N LEU A 36 -5.13 14.08 2.40
CA LEU A 36 -5.97 13.00 2.91
C LEU A 36 -5.37 11.64 2.50
N PRO A 37 -5.37 10.63 3.39
CA PRO A 37 -4.86 9.31 3.07
C PRO A 37 -5.58 8.71 1.86
N GLU A 38 -4.83 8.05 0.98
CA GLU A 38 -5.35 7.48 -0.28
C GLU A 38 -6.59 6.57 -0.08
N HIS A 39 -6.58 5.75 0.96
CA HIS A 39 -7.70 4.84 1.27
C HIS A 39 -8.99 5.60 1.62
N VAL A 40 -8.90 6.77 2.26
CA VAL A 40 -10.07 7.61 2.59
C VAL A 40 -10.71 8.14 1.30
N LEU A 41 -9.90 8.64 0.36
CA LEU A 41 -10.38 9.12 -0.94
C LEU A 41 -11.00 7.98 -1.76
N TRP A 42 -10.37 6.81 -1.77
CA TRP A 42 -10.87 5.65 -2.50
C TRP A 42 -12.20 5.15 -1.94
N LYS A 43 -12.35 5.10 -0.61
CA LYS A 43 -13.60 4.74 0.07
C LYS A 43 -14.72 5.72 -0.27
N ALA A 44 -14.46 7.01 -0.15
CA ALA A 44 -15.45 8.05 -0.45
C ALA A 44 -15.96 7.98 -1.90
N ALA A 45 -15.09 7.64 -2.86
CA ALA A 45 -15.47 7.49 -4.26
C ALA A 45 -16.36 6.25 -4.55
N ARG A 46 -16.51 5.34 -3.59
CA ARG A 46 -17.30 4.09 -3.72
C ARG A 46 -18.56 4.06 -2.87
N VAL A 47 -18.87 5.18 -2.22
CA VAL A 47 -20.13 5.41 -1.54
C VAL A 47 -21.08 6.12 -2.50
N GLY A 48 -22.25 5.53 -2.72
CA GLY A 48 -23.34 6.11 -3.50
C GLY A 48 -23.98 7.32 -2.82
N LYS A 49 -24.84 8.04 -3.53
CA LYS A 49 -25.56 9.20 -2.97
C LYS A 49 -26.51 8.83 -1.83
N ASP A 50 -26.94 7.58 -1.81
CA ASP A 50 -27.73 6.92 -0.78
C ASP A 50 -26.91 6.49 0.45
N GLY A 51 -25.59 6.67 0.41
CA GLY A 51 -24.68 6.21 1.46
C GLY A 51 -24.33 4.73 1.36
N ALA A 52 -24.84 4.00 0.36
CA ALA A 52 -24.54 2.59 0.17
C ALA A 52 -23.18 2.41 -0.52
N VAL A 53 -22.40 1.45 -0.04
CA VAL A 53 -21.15 1.06 -0.73
C VAL A 53 -21.49 0.11 -1.86
N VAL A 54 -20.79 0.23 -2.98
CA VAL A 54 -20.93 -0.69 -4.10
C VAL A 54 -20.55 -2.12 -3.66
N GLU A 55 -21.50 -3.06 -3.77
CA GLU A 55 -21.37 -4.45 -3.28
C GLU A 55 -20.07 -5.13 -3.73
N ALA A 56 -19.68 -4.95 -4.99
CA ALA A 56 -18.47 -5.54 -5.56
C ALA A 56 -17.16 -5.13 -4.87
N VAL A 57 -17.16 -4.05 -4.08
CA VAL A 57 -15.98 -3.56 -3.36
C VAL A 57 -16.17 -3.53 -1.85
N GLN A 58 -17.27 -4.09 -1.33
CA GLN A 58 -17.59 -4.10 0.10
C GLN A 58 -16.47 -4.74 0.93
N ASN A 59 -15.98 -5.91 0.51
CA ASN A 59 -14.90 -6.61 1.21
C ASN A 59 -13.62 -5.74 1.32
N VAL A 60 -13.25 -5.06 0.24
CA VAL A 60 -12.09 -4.16 0.18
C VAL A 60 -12.31 -2.93 1.06
N TYR A 61 -13.54 -2.43 1.12
CA TYR A 61 -13.92 -1.31 1.97
C TYR A 61 -13.79 -1.65 3.46
N ASP A 62 -14.28 -2.82 3.87
CA ASP A 62 -14.25 -3.29 5.25
C ASP A 62 -12.83 -3.63 5.71
N GLU A 63 -12.03 -4.22 4.82
CA GLU A 63 -10.62 -4.52 5.08
C GLU A 63 -9.77 -3.24 5.20
N CYS A 64 -10.06 -2.21 4.38
CA CYS A 64 -9.44 -0.90 4.54
C CYS A 64 -9.75 -0.30 5.92
N GLU A 65 -11.00 -0.42 6.40
CA GLU A 65 -11.40 0.10 7.70
C GLU A 65 -10.65 -0.60 8.83
N THR A 66 -10.64 -1.93 8.78
CA THR A 66 -9.95 -2.78 9.76
C THR A 66 -8.45 -2.46 9.79
N LEU A 67 -7.78 -2.41 8.63
CA LEU A 67 -6.35 -2.11 8.56
C LEU A 67 -6.01 -0.67 8.99
N SER A 68 -6.87 0.30 8.70
CA SER A 68 -6.64 1.69 9.12
C SER A 68 -6.68 1.86 10.64
N GLN A 69 -7.49 1.05 11.33
CA GLN A 69 -7.60 1.05 12.80
C GLN A 69 -6.49 0.24 13.48
N THR A 70 -6.00 -0.82 12.81
CA THR A 70 -5.03 -1.76 13.39
C THR A 70 -3.58 -1.29 13.21
N LEU A 71 -3.29 -0.43 12.22
CA LEU A 71 -1.93 0.03 11.94
C LEU A 71 -1.52 1.17 12.89
N PRO A 72 -0.51 0.97 13.77
CA PRO A 72 0.06 2.06 14.52
C PRO A 72 0.78 3.01 13.57
N SER A 73 0.65 4.32 13.82
CA SER A 73 1.27 5.41 13.03
C SER A 73 2.80 5.27 12.84
N THR A 74 3.44 4.35 13.60
CA THR A 74 4.88 4.14 13.68
C THR A 74 5.39 2.93 12.85
N GLU A 75 4.54 1.99 12.42
CA GLU A 75 4.96 0.82 11.61
C GLU A 75 4.97 1.11 10.09
N VAL A 76 5.59 2.23 9.73
CA VAL A 76 5.85 2.68 8.35
C VAL A 76 7.10 1.99 7.78
N GLN A 77 7.32 0.71 8.10
CA GLN A 77 8.45 -0.02 7.53
C GLN A 77 8.16 -0.51 6.10
N ASP A 78 6.89 -0.71 5.75
CA ASP A 78 6.49 -1.05 4.39
C ASP A 78 6.09 0.19 3.60
N CYS A 79 6.52 0.27 2.35
CA CYS A 79 6.25 1.39 1.45
C CYS A 79 4.80 1.50 1.00
N ARG A 80 4.01 0.47 1.33
CA ARG A 80 2.69 0.22 0.82
C ARG A 80 1.63 0.96 1.63
N SER A 81 0.83 1.80 0.95
CA SER A 81 -0.36 2.44 1.54
C SER A 81 -1.40 1.39 1.97
N VAL A 82 -2.31 1.74 2.89
CA VAL A 82 -3.41 0.85 3.34
C VAL A 82 -4.15 0.23 2.17
N LEU A 83 -4.53 1.05 1.19
CA LEU A 83 -5.23 0.59 0.00
C LEU A 83 -4.39 -0.39 -0.84
N SER A 84 -3.09 -0.14 -0.99
CA SER A 84 -2.21 -1.05 -1.74
C SER A 84 -2.07 -2.43 -1.07
N ARG A 85 -2.14 -2.50 0.27
CA ARG A 85 -2.15 -3.76 1.02
C ARG A 85 -3.42 -4.55 0.76
N VAL A 86 -4.58 -3.90 0.87
CA VAL A 86 -5.88 -4.54 0.66
C VAL A 86 -6.05 -5.02 -0.78
N LEU A 87 -5.71 -4.18 -1.76
CA LEU A 87 -5.86 -4.56 -3.15
C LEU A 87 -4.87 -5.69 -3.55
N ASN A 88 -3.78 -5.85 -2.79
CA ASN A 88 -2.70 -6.81 -3.04
C ASN A 88 -2.23 -6.85 -4.51
N VAL A 89 -2.32 -5.71 -5.20
CA VAL A 89 -1.88 -5.58 -6.59
C VAL A 89 -0.40 -5.27 -6.60
N PRO A 90 0.41 -5.91 -7.47
CA PRO A 90 1.81 -5.55 -7.63
C PRO A 90 1.96 -4.04 -7.84
N GLU A 91 2.68 -3.39 -6.94
CA GLU A 91 2.99 -1.97 -7.09
C GLU A 91 4.12 -1.85 -8.11
N TYR A 92 3.80 -1.32 -9.30
CA TYR A 92 4.81 -1.10 -10.32
C TYR A 92 5.88 -0.15 -9.79
N SER A 93 7.14 -0.55 -9.90
CA SER A 93 8.27 0.28 -9.52
C SER A 93 8.21 1.60 -10.28
N GLY A 94 8.05 2.70 -9.54
CA GLY A 94 8.13 4.05 -10.10
C GLY A 94 6.82 4.83 -10.23
N ARG A 95 5.66 4.30 -9.81
CA ARG A 95 4.42 5.09 -9.76
C ARG A 95 3.65 4.91 -8.46
N VAL A 96 3.51 6.01 -7.72
CA VAL A 96 2.58 6.10 -6.58
C VAL A 96 1.16 6.33 -7.11
N ARG A 97 0.22 5.47 -6.70
CA ARG A 97 -1.19 5.60 -7.10
C ARG A 97 -1.77 6.94 -6.64
N GLY A 98 -2.53 7.60 -7.51
CA GLY A 98 -3.20 8.86 -7.20
C GLY A 98 -2.32 10.12 -7.13
N LYS A 99 -1.01 10.04 -7.41
CA LYS A 99 -0.08 11.19 -7.31
C LYS A 99 0.48 11.73 -8.63
N GLY A 100 0.12 11.11 -9.76
CA GLY A 100 0.50 11.59 -11.10
C GLY A 100 1.84 11.05 -11.63
N PHE A 101 2.30 11.59 -12.75
CA PHE A 101 3.56 11.20 -13.39
C PHE A 101 4.77 11.78 -12.63
N GLY A 102 5.88 11.03 -12.59
CA GLY A 102 7.14 11.47 -11.99
C GLY A 102 7.28 11.24 -10.49
N VAL A 103 6.24 10.75 -9.81
CA VAL A 103 6.27 10.45 -8.37
C VAL A 103 6.61 8.97 -8.14
N THR A 104 7.82 8.72 -7.65
CA THR A 104 8.27 7.40 -7.23
C THR A 104 7.94 7.14 -5.76
N PRO A 105 7.71 5.89 -5.33
CA PRO A 105 7.47 5.56 -3.94
C PRO A 105 8.58 6.06 -2.99
N SER A 106 9.84 6.03 -3.43
CA SER A 106 10.98 6.52 -2.66
C SER A 106 11.00 8.05 -2.47
N SER A 107 10.48 8.81 -3.44
CA SER A 107 10.35 10.26 -3.33
C SER A 107 9.11 10.69 -2.52
N PHE A 108 8.05 9.88 -2.55
CA PHE A 108 6.76 10.22 -1.93
C PHE A 108 6.69 9.80 -0.46
N TYR A 109 7.05 8.55 -0.17
CA TYR A 109 7.09 8.06 1.20
C TYR A 109 8.42 8.48 1.81
N LYS A 110 8.38 9.45 2.74
CA LYS A 110 9.55 9.87 3.52
C LYS A 110 9.99 8.74 4.46
N LYS A 111 10.77 7.81 3.93
CA LYS A 111 11.39 6.76 4.74
C LYS A 111 12.71 7.28 5.28
N PRO A 112 13.07 6.93 6.53
CA PRO A 112 14.47 7.03 6.92
C PRO A 112 15.30 6.21 5.93
N LYS A 113 16.35 6.82 5.37
CA LYS A 113 17.28 6.11 4.49
C LYS A 113 17.95 5.02 5.32
N THR A 114 17.52 3.77 5.15
CA THR A 114 18.28 2.64 5.67
C THR A 114 19.52 2.48 4.79
N LYS A 115 20.69 2.27 5.40
CA LYS A 115 21.88 1.91 4.64
C LYS A 115 21.59 0.56 3.99
N ASN A 116 21.89 0.43 2.70
CA ASN A 116 21.89 -0.88 2.07
C ASN A 116 22.90 -1.75 2.83
N PRO A 117 22.53 -2.98 3.20
CA PRO A 117 23.44 -3.87 3.88
C PRO A 117 24.65 -4.12 2.96
N THR A 118 25.83 -4.10 3.55
CA THR A 118 27.06 -4.48 2.87
C THR A 118 27.02 -5.96 2.52
N ASN A 119 27.78 -6.37 1.49
CA ASN A 119 27.92 -7.79 1.13
C ASN A 119 28.33 -8.65 2.33
N LYS A 120 29.11 -8.09 3.26
CA LYS A 120 29.51 -8.77 4.49
C LYS A 120 28.30 -9.07 5.40
N GLU A 121 27.47 -8.07 5.69
CA GLU A 121 26.26 -8.23 6.52
C GLU A 121 25.25 -9.19 5.85
N VAL A 122 25.14 -9.16 4.53
CA VAL A 122 24.30 -10.11 3.78
C VAL A 122 24.82 -11.55 3.93
N MET A 123 26.14 -11.76 3.88
CA MET A 123 26.72 -13.09 4.05
C MET A 123 26.60 -13.60 5.48
N GLU A 124 26.72 -12.72 6.49
CA GLU A 124 26.51 -13.07 7.90
C GLU A 124 25.06 -13.49 8.16
N THR A 125 24.08 -12.69 7.72
CA THR A 125 22.65 -13.03 7.83
C THR A 125 22.29 -14.31 7.06
N LEU A 126 22.88 -14.54 5.88
CA LEU A 126 22.72 -15.80 5.15
C LEU A 126 23.24 -17.00 5.96
N ALA A 127 24.38 -16.84 6.65
CA ALA A 127 24.94 -17.90 7.48
C ALA A 127 24.06 -18.20 8.71
N GLU A 128 23.55 -17.16 9.37
CA GLU A 128 22.60 -17.30 10.48
C GLU A 128 21.31 -18.01 10.05
N LEU A 129 20.72 -17.60 8.92
CA LEU A 129 19.52 -18.24 8.38
C LEU A 129 19.75 -19.71 8.06
N LYS A 130 20.91 -20.06 7.48
CA LYS A 130 21.27 -21.46 7.23
C LYS A 130 21.35 -22.27 8.53
N LEU A 131 21.92 -21.70 9.59
CA LEU A 131 21.98 -22.33 10.90
C LEU A 131 20.58 -22.57 11.49
N LEU A 132 19.71 -21.57 11.42
CA LEU A 132 18.32 -21.69 11.90
C LEU A 132 17.56 -22.79 11.17
N VAL A 133 17.71 -22.89 9.84
CA VAL A 133 17.07 -23.94 9.04
C VAL A 133 17.55 -25.34 9.48
N VAL A 134 18.86 -25.50 9.72
CA VAL A 134 19.41 -26.78 10.21
C VAL A 134 18.85 -27.12 11.59
N GLN A 135 18.77 -26.14 12.48
CA GLN A 135 18.24 -26.34 13.83
C GLN A 135 16.76 -26.74 13.82
N ILE A 136 15.93 -26.04 13.03
CA ILE A 136 14.52 -26.39 12.84
C ILE A 136 14.38 -27.79 12.26
N THR A 137 15.20 -28.13 11.25
CA THR A 137 15.20 -29.47 10.64
C THR A 137 15.61 -30.55 11.65
N CYS A 138 16.53 -30.25 12.55
CA CYS A 138 16.95 -31.18 13.61
C CYS A 138 15.84 -31.39 14.65
N CYS A 139 15.21 -30.32 15.12
CA CYS A 139 14.13 -30.37 16.09
C CYS A 139 12.92 -31.15 15.55
N THR A 140 12.48 -30.83 14.33
CA THR A 140 11.38 -31.53 13.65
C THR A 140 11.66 -33.02 13.47
N ASN A 141 12.88 -33.39 13.06
CA ASN A 141 13.26 -34.80 12.93
C ASN A 141 13.30 -35.55 14.26
N LYS A 142 13.68 -34.88 15.36
CA LYS A 142 13.63 -35.46 16.71
C LYS A 142 12.19 -35.70 17.15
N GLU A 143 11.30 -34.73 16.98
CA GLU A 143 9.88 -34.89 17.30
C GLU A 143 9.24 -36.03 16.49
N LEU A 144 9.52 -36.11 15.18
CA LEU A 144 9.04 -37.19 14.32
C LEU A 144 9.56 -38.58 14.74
N ARG A 145 10.74 -38.67 15.37
CA ARG A 145 11.23 -39.93 15.94
C ARG A 145 10.51 -40.29 17.23
N LEU A 146 10.28 -39.32 18.11
CA LEU A 146 9.57 -39.52 19.38
C LEU A 146 8.11 -39.95 19.14
N LEU A 147 7.42 -39.31 18.20
CA LEU A 147 6.06 -39.67 17.80
C LEU A 147 5.98 -41.09 17.21
N ARG A 148 7.02 -41.54 16.49
CA ARG A 148 7.10 -42.91 15.97
C ARG A 148 7.28 -43.94 17.09
N HIS A 149 8.09 -43.64 18.10
CA HIS A 149 8.29 -44.56 19.24
C HIS A 149 7.02 -44.69 20.07
N HIS A 150 6.33 -43.57 20.37
CA HIS A 150 5.06 -43.58 21.12
C HIS A 150 3.92 -44.34 20.41
N LYS A 151 3.83 -44.25 19.07
CA LYS A 151 2.85 -45.05 18.29
C LYS A 151 3.16 -46.54 18.28
N SER A 152 4.42 -46.93 18.43
CA SER A 152 4.84 -48.33 18.45
C SER A 152 4.55 -49.00 19.79
N THR A 153 4.69 -48.27 20.90
CA THR A 153 4.46 -48.78 22.26
C THR A 153 3.00 -48.77 22.70
N SER A 154 2.10 -48.14 21.93
CA SER A 154 0.66 -48.09 22.22
C SER A 154 -0.16 -49.16 21.47
N LYS A 155 0.50 -50.07 20.73
CA LYS A 155 -0.12 -51.13 19.93
C LYS A 155 0.06 -52.55 20.51
N GLU A 156 0.69 -52.68 21.67
CA GLU A 156 0.72 -53.90 22.50
C GLU A 156 -0.24 -53.73 23.69
#